data_AF-A0A7D7VN59-F1
#
_entry.id   AF-A0A7D7VN59-F1
#
_cell.length_a   1.000
_cell.length_b   1.000
_cell.length_c   1.000
_cell.angle_alpha   90.00
_cell.angle_beta   90.00
_cell.angle_gamma   90.00
#
_symmetry.space_group_name_H-M   'P 1'
#
loop_
_entity.id
_entity.type
_entity.pdbx_description
1 polymer ?
#
loop_
_entity_poly.entity_id
_entity_poly.type
_entity_poly.pdbx_seq_one_letter_code
_entity_poly.pdbx_strand_id
1 'polypeptide(L)'
;MKKILLIVTIIMLVNIAQCQITSNIISEAEYNNIKINNITLSDIKATEGDETQIRDLIPAIIEEKDINTGERGPSNYWFKYNGFEIAFTDNAGEPDHPGIAMFEITKNNWNITIQGVTVTIGDNTSVLGNVIFNTQTNGGRSIVYQYCDGCNNFISIYINAFNEVTKIIYMEQT
;
A
#
# COMPACT_ATOMS: atom_id res chain seq x y z
N MET A 1 24.80 -20.11 41.98
CA MET A 1 23.36 -19.85 41.80
C MET A 1 23.05 -18.48 41.20
N LYS A 2 23.57 -17.36 41.73
CA LYS A 2 23.33 -16.00 41.16
C LYS A 2 23.77 -15.80 39.69
N LYS A 3 24.87 -16.43 39.25
CA LYS A 3 25.35 -16.33 37.85
C LYS A 3 24.51 -17.14 36.84
N ILE A 4 23.85 -18.22 37.27
CA ILE A 4 22.98 -19.04 36.42
C ILE A 4 21.63 -18.32 36.21
N LEU A 5 21.13 -17.64 37.24
CA LEU A 5 19.90 -16.85 37.16
C LEU A 5 20.01 -15.73 36.11
N LEU A 6 21.16 -15.05 36.02
CA LEU A 6 21.38 -13.96 35.06
C LEU A 6 21.37 -14.43 33.59
N ILE A 7 21.94 -15.60 33.30
CA ILE A 7 22.00 -16.17 31.94
C ILE A 7 20.60 -16.58 31.47
N VAL A 8 19.80 -17.16 32.38
CA VAL A 8 18.41 -17.56 32.11
C VAL A 8 17.53 -16.34 31.85
N THR A 9 17.72 -15.22 32.56
CA THR A 9 16.98 -13.97 32.31
C THR A 9 17.33 -13.32 30.96
N ILE A 10 18.59 -13.39 30.53
CA ILE A 10 19.03 -12.83 29.22
C ILE A 10 18.47 -13.64 28.05
N ILE A 11 18.36 -14.97 28.18
CA ILE A 11 17.75 -15.83 27.14
C ILE A 11 16.23 -15.63 27.04
N MET A 12 15.54 -15.24 28.13
CA MET A 12 14.11 -14.91 28.07
C MET A 12 13.84 -13.53 27.42
N LEU A 13 14.81 -12.62 27.42
CA LEU A 13 14.68 -11.29 26.81
C LEU A 13 15.00 -11.24 25.31
N VAL A 14 15.51 -12.32 24.68
CA VAL A 14 15.69 -12.36 23.21
C VAL A 14 14.43 -12.79 22.45
N ASN A 15 13.34 -13.09 23.17
CA ASN A 15 12.03 -13.39 22.59
C ASN A 15 11.06 -12.19 22.65
N ILE A 16 11.56 -10.95 22.82
CA ILE A 16 10.73 -9.77 22.50
C ILE A 16 10.51 -9.84 21.00
N ALA A 17 9.32 -10.32 20.65
CA ALA A 17 8.86 -10.63 19.33
C ALA A 17 9.34 -9.58 18.32
N GLN A 18 10.03 -10.03 17.28
CA GLN A 18 10.19 -9.25 16.08
C GLN A 18 8.78 -8.99 15.54
N CYS A 19 8.24 -7.80 15.81
CA CYS A 19 7.07 -7.25 15.13
C CYS A 19 7.46 -6.86 13.69
N GLN A 20 8.17 -7.75 12.99
CA GLN A 20 8.56 -7.54 11.62
C GLN A 20 7.38 -7.93 10.75
N ILE A 21 6.92 -6.98 9.96
CA ILE A 21 5.94 -7.22 8.91
C ILE A 21 6.51 -8.31 8.00
N THR A 22 5.75 -9.38 7.78
CA THR A 22 6.15 -10.37 6.78
C THR A 22 5.63 -9.92 5.43
N SER A 23 6.50 -9.77 4.44
CA SER A 23 6.15 -9.24 3.13
C SER A 23 6.69 -10.09 1.99
N ASN A 24 6.08 -9.90 0.83
CA ASN A 24 6.46 -10.47 -0.44
C ASN A 24 7.36 -9.44 -1.13
N ILE A 25 8.67 -9.66 -1.05
CA ILE A 25 9.65 -8.76 -1.66
C ILE A 25 9.72 -9.07 -3.17
N ILE A 26 9.45 -8.04 -3.98
CA ILE A 26 9.57 -8.07 -5.45
C ILE A 26 10.63 -7.07 -5.89
N SER A 27 11.05 -7.09 -7.16
CA SER A 27 11.96 -6.05 -7.64
C SER A 27 11.28 -4.68 -7.71
N GLU A 28 12.05 -3.61 -7.61
CA GLU A 28 11.54 -2.24 -7.76
C GLU A 28 10.88 -2.01 -9.12
N ALA A 29 11.45 -2.60 -10.19
CA ALA A 29 10.84 -2.57 -11.51
C ALA A 29 9.48 -3.26 -11.55
N GLU A 30 9.32 -4.42 -10.91
CA GLU A 30 8.01 -5.07 -10.79
C GLU A 30 7.04 -4.25 -9.94
N TYR A 31 7.52 -3.65 -8.85
CA TYR A 31 6.72 -2.81 -7.96
C TYR A 31 6.17 -1.57 -8.67
N ASN A 32 7.01 -0.85 -9.41
CA ASN A 32 6.57 0.32 -10.18
C ASN A 32 5.67 -0.05 -11.38
N ASN A 33 5.77 -1.28 -11.88
CA ASN A 33 4.90 -1.82 -12.93
C ASN A 33 3.58 -2.40 -12.40
N ILE A 34 3.33 -2.38 -11.10
CA ILE A 34 2.01 -2.74 -10.54
C ILE A 34 0.96 -1.85 -11.17
N LYS A 35 -0.17 -2.44 -11.57
CA LYS A 35 -1.24 -1.70 -12.26
C LYS A 35 -2.48 -1.57 -11.41
N ILE A 36 -3.11 -0.41 -11.46
CA ILE A 36 -4.50 -0.20 -11.04
C ILE A 36 -5.32 -0.19 -12.33
N ASN A 37 -6.18 -1.18 -12.51
CA ASN A 37 -6.75 -1.54 -13.81
C ASN A 37 -5.62 -1.75 -14.85
N ASN A 38 -5.49 -0.85 -15.82
CA ASN A 38 -4.46 -0.91 -16.86
C ASN A 38 -3.38 0.18 -16.72
N ILE A 39 -3.42 0.98 -15.66
CA ILE A 39 -2.54 2.13 -15.44
C ILE A 39 -1.43 1.71 -14.49
N THR A 40 -0.16 1.92 -14.84
CA THR A 40 0.95 1.54 -13.94
C THR A 40 1.08 2.52 -12.78
N LEU A 41 1.62 2.06 -11.66
CA LEU A 41 1.96 2.91 -10.53
C LEU A 41 2.95 4.01 -10.93
N SER A 42 3.89 3.71 -11.83
CA SER A 42 4.77 4.74 -12.42
C SER A 42 4.02 5.82 -13.19
N ASP A 43 2.99 5.46 -13.97
CA ASP A 43 2.20 6.46 -14.72
C ASP A 43 1.44 7.37 -13.74
N ILE A 44 0.88 6.80 -12.67
CA ILE A 44 0.20 7.57 -11.62
C ILE A 44 1.18 8.51 -10.93
N LYS A 45 2.36 8.01 -10.54
CA LYS A 45 3.41 8.83 -9.92
C LYS A 45 3.84 10.00 -10.79
N ALA A 46 3.94 9.79 -12.10
CA ALA A 46 4.34 10.82 -13.06
C ALA A 46 3.33 11.98 -13.20
N THR A 47 2.09 11.80 -12.71
CA THR A 47 1.11 12.91 -12.70
C THR A 47 1.40 13.94 -11.64
N GLU A 48 2.13 13.59 -10.58
CA GLU A 48 2.46 14.48 -9.46
C GLU A 48 1.22 15.19 -8.89
N GLY A 49 0.09 14.49 -8.88
CA GLY A 49 -1.19 15.04 -8.40
C GLY A 49 -1.79 16.15 -9.26
N ASP A 50 -1.24 16.48 -10.42
CA ASP A 50 -1.82 17.45 -11.36
C ASP A 50 -3.20 16.97 -11.80
N GLU A 51 -4.22 17.79 -11.56
CA GLU A 51 -5.61 17.41 -11.81
C GLU A 51 -5.87 17.09 -13.29
N THR A 52 -5.22 17.79 -14.22
CA THR A 52 -5.43 17.56 -15.65
C THR A 52 -4.85 16.22 -16.05
N GLN A 53 -3.61 15.94 -15.65
CA GLN A 53 -2.95 14.67 -15.91
C GLN A 53 -3.67 13.50 -15.24
N ILE A 54 -4.16 13.67 -14.01
CA ILE A 54 -4.97 12.64 -13.32
C ILE A 54 -6.26 12.33 -14.07
N ARG A 55 -6.96 13.35 -14.57
CA ARG A 55 -8.20 13.18 -15.36
C ARG A 55 -7.94 12.49 -16.70
N ASP A 56 -6.83 12.82 -17.34
CA ASP A 56 -6.44 12.20 -18.61
C ASP A 56 -5.99 10.75 -18.41
N LEU A 57 -5.29 10.47 -17.31
CA LEU A 57 -4.77 9.14 -16.99
C LEU A 57 -5.88 8.18 -16.50
N ILE A 58 -6.77 8.66 -15.63
CA ILE A 58 -7.83 7.87 -15.00
C ILE A 58 -9.18 8.28 -15.62
N PRO A 59 -9.69 7.56 -16.63
CA PRO A 59 -10.93 7.91 -17.33
C PRO A 59 -12.17 7.50 -16.53
N ALA A 60 -12.24 7.92 -15.27
CA ALA A 60 -13.36 7.73 -14.36
C ALA A 60 -13.86 9.07 -13.83
N ILE A 61 -15.13 9.11 -13.42
CA ILE A 61 -15.72 10.33 -12.87
C ILE A 61 -15.21 10.52 -11.44
N ILE A 62 -14.56 11.66 -11.20
CA ILE A 62 -14.20 12.13 -9.87
C ILE A 62 -15.49 12.50 -9.13
N GLU A 63 -15.78 11.79 -8.04
CA GLU A 63 -16.94 12.03 -7.17
C GLU A 63 -16.67 13.19 -6.19
N GLU A 64 -15.44 13.26 -5.67
CA GLU A 64 -15.01 14.24 -4.68
C GLU A 64 -13.54 14.60 -4.93
N LYS A 65 -13.17 15.85 -4.67
CA LYS A 65 -11.77 16.28 -4.66
C LYS A 65 -11.54 17.29 -3.54
N ASP A 66 -10.36 17.23 -2.94
CA ASP A 66 -9.86 18.22 -1.98
C ASP A 66 -8.42 18.57 -2.36
N ILE A 67 -8.17 19.84 -2.64
CA ILE A 67 -6.87 20.35 -3.07
C ILE A 67 -6.48 21.48 -2.13
N ASN A 68 -5.43 21.25 -1.35
CA ASN A 68 -4.77 22.23 -0.53
C ASN A 68 -3.36 22.47 -1.08
N THR A 69 -3.11 23.67 -1.61
CA THR A 69 -1.82 24.05 -2.20
C THR A 69 -0.87 24.68 -1.16
N GLY A 70 -0.93 24.20 0.07
CA GLY A 70 0.05 24.52 1.10
C GLY A 70 -0.12 25.86 1.83
N GLU A 71 -1.22 26.60 1.62
CA GLU A 71 -1.46 27.88 2.34
C GLU A 71 -1.60 27.69 3.87
N ARG A 72 -1.90 26.48 4.34
CA ARG A 72 -2.13 26.16 5.77
C ARG A 72 -1.43 24.88 6.26
N GLY A 73 -0.47 24.33 5.51
CA GLY A 73 0.18 23.05 5.83
C GLY A 73 0.89 22.44 4.63
N PRO A 74 1.24 21.14 4.66
CA PRO A 74 1.73 20.42 3.48
C PRO A 74 0.68 20.46 2.36
N SER A 75 1.14 20.54 1.11
CA SER A 75 0.27 20.40 -0.03
C SER A 75 -0.37 19.02 -0.04
N ASN A 76 -1.66 18.95 -0.31
CA ASN A 76 -2.43 17.71 -0.35
C ASN A 76 -3.44 17.76 -1.51
N TYR A 77 -3.38 16.76 -2.37
CA TYR A 77 -4.24 16.62 -3.55
C TYR A 77 -4.93 15.27 -3.44
N TRP A 78 -6.21 15.28 -3.08
CA TRP A 78 -7.00 14.08 -2.90
C TRP A 78 -8.10 14.00 -3.94
N PHE A 79 -8.20 12.83 -4.57
CA PHE A 79 -9.19 12.52 -5.58
C PHE A 79 -9.92 11.24 -5.21
N LYS A 80 -11.25 11.30 -5.21
CA LYS A 80 -12.10 10.15 -4.92
C LYS A 80 -12.98 9.83 -6.11
N TYR A 81 -13.07 8.55 -6.38
CA TYR A 81 -13.89 7.92 -7.38
C TYR A 81 -14.78 6.88 -6.69
N ASN A 82 -15.75 6.35 -7.43
CA ASN A 82 -16.58 5.25 -6.94
C ASN A 82 -15.74 4.00 -6.61
N GLY A 83 -15.35 3.84 -5.34
CA GLY A 83 -14.59 2.69 -4.84
C GLY A 83 -13.06 2.76 -4.97
N PHE A 84 -12.52 3.92 -5.34
CA PHE A 84 -11.08 4.19 -5.38
C PHE A 84 -10.80 5.61 -4.92
N GLU A 85 -9.77 5.79 -4.10
CA GLU A 85 -9.27 7.11 -3.73
C GLU A 85 -7.75 7.13 -3.79
N ILE A 86 -7.20 8.31 -4.07
CA ILE A 86 -5.77 8.54 -4.18
C ILE A 86 -5.43 9.91 -3.63
N ALA A 87 -4.34 10.01 -2.88
CA ALA A 87 -3.79 11.28 -2.42
C ALA A 87 -2.33 11.46 -2.83
N PHE A 88 -1.99 12.71 -3.11
CA PHE A 88 -0.62 13.17 -3.33
C PHE A 88 -0.26 14.22 -2.28
N THR A 89 0.97 14.21 -1.81
CA THR A 89 1.46 15.20 -0.84
C THR A 89 2.93 15.53 -1.10
N ASP A 90 3.31 16.76 -0.78
CA ASP A 90 4.70 17.19 -0.78
C ASP A 90 5.56 16.42 0.23
N ASN A 91 4.99 15.87 1.31
CA ASN A 91 5.73 14.98 2.20
C ASN A 91 6.19 13.69 1.48
N ALA A 92 5.44 13.22 0.47
CA ALA A 92 5.79 12.02 -0.31
C ALA A 92 6.62 12.36 -1.56
N GLY A 93 6.95 13.63 -1.78
CA GLY A 93 7.68 14.13 -2.95
C GLY A 93 8.44 15.41 -2.64
N GLU A 94 8.36 16.38 -3.55
CA GLU A 94 8.91 17.73 -3.35
C GLU A 94 7.75 18.75 -3.25
N PRO A 95 7.96 19.94 -2.67
CA PRO A 95 6.92 20.98 -2.55
C PRO A 95 6.20 21.30 -3.86
N ASP A 96 6.93 21.29 -4.98
CA ASP A 96 6.40 21.57 -6.32
C ASP A 96 6.06 20.31 -7.13
N HIS A 97 6.40 19.12 -6.61
CA HIS A 97 6.20 17.82 -7.25
C HIS A 97 5.73 16.79 -6.20
N PRO A 98 4.45 16.88 -5.76
CA PRO A 98 3.97 16.04 -4.67
C PRO A 98 3.92 14.57 -5.12
N GLY A 99 4.45 13.68 -4.29
CA GLY A 99 4.44 12.25 -4.55
C GLY A 99 3.12 11.61 -4.14
N ILE A 100 2.87 10.40 -4.63
CA ILE A 100 1.71 9.61 -4.20
C ILE A 100 1.87 9.23 -2.73
N ALA A 101 0.97 9.70 -1.87
CA ALA A 101 0.99 9.38 -0.44
C ALA A 101 0.31 8.03 -0.17
N MET A 102 -0.86 7.85 -0.78
CA MET A 102 -1.70 6.69 -0.58
C MET A 102 -2.66 6.48 -1.73
N PHE A 103 -3.11 5.25 -1.89
CA PHE A 103 -4.38 4.97 -2.55
C PHE A 103 -5.12 3.87 -1.79
N GLU A 104 -6.44 3.83 -1.95
CA GLU A 104 -7.30 2.80 -1.38
C GLU A 104 -8.34 2.33 -2.41
N ILE A 105 -8.49 1.01 -2.54
CA ILE A 105 -9.52 0.34 -3.37
C ILE A 105 -10.48 -0.41 -2.45
N THR A 106 -11.78 -0.15 -2.60
CA THR A 106 -12.86 -0.73 -1.77
C THR A 106 -14.00 -1.36 -2.55
N LYS A 107 -14.03 -1.23 -3.89
CA LYS A 107 -15.02 -1.87 -4.74
C LYS A 107 -14.39 -2.63 -5.90
N ASN A 108 -15.15 -3.57 -6.45
CA ASN A 108 -14.68 -4.52 -7.47
C ASN A 108 -14.64 -3.98 -8.91
N ASN A 109 -15.05 -2.73 -9.13
CA ASN A 109 -14.86 -2.03 -10.40
C ASN A 109 -13.42 -1.53 -10.59
N TRP A 110 -12.58 -1.66 -9.56
CA TRP A 110 -11.15 -1.44 -9.60
C TRP A 110 -10.43 -2.75 -9.31
N ASN A 111 -9.32 -2.99 -10.00
CA ASN A 111 -8.47 -4.15 -9.76
C ASN A 111 -7.02 -3.72 -9.64
N ILE A 112 -6.22 -4.55 -8.98
CA ILE A 112 -4.77 -4.40 -8.94
C ILE A 112 -4.11 -5.59 -9.65
N THR A 113 -3.09 -5.33 -10.46
CA THR A 113 -2.29 -6.37 -11.10
C THR A 113 -0.86 -6.32 -10.59
N ILE A 114 -0.41 -7.40 -9.95
CA ILE A 114 0.93 -7.55 -9.36
C ILE A 114 1.58 -8.78 -10.00
N GLN A 115 2.77 -8.64 -10.58
CA GLN A 115 3.49 -9.72 -11.28
C GLN A 115 2.62 -10.48 -12.31
N GLY A 116 1.73 -9.75 -13.01
CA GLY A 116 0.83 -10.31 -14.02
C GLY A 116 -0.42 -11.00 -13.48
N VAL A 117 -0.59 -11.06 -12.16
CA VAL A 117 -1.80 -11.60 -11.52
C VAL A 117 -2.71 -10.45 -11.11
N THR A 118 -3.95 -10.47 -11.62
CA THR A 118 -4.97 -9.47 -11.32
C THR A 118 -5.88 -9.96 -10.19
N VAL A 119 -6.17 -9.08 -9.23
CA VAL A 119 -7.10 -9.32 -8.13
C VAL A 119 -8.02 -8.12 -7.91
N THR A 120 -9.26 -8.39 -7.52
CA THR A 120 -10.25 -7.37 -7.17
C THR A 120 -10.90 -7.67 -5.82
N ILE A 121 -11.71 -6.72 -5.34
CA ILE A 121 -12.47 -6.87 -4.09
C ILE A 121 -13.48 -8.02 -4.24
N GLY A 122 -13.48 -8.94 -3.27
CA GLY A 122 -14.30 -10.15 -3.25
C GLY A 122 -13.59 -11.39 -3.80
N ASP A 123 -12.46 -11.25 -4.49
CA ASP A 123 -11.70 -12.41 -4.96
C ASP A 123 -11.12 -13.20 -3.79
N ASN A 124 -11.05 -14.52 -3.93
CA ASN A 124 -10.33 -15.37 -3.00
C ASN A 124 -8.81 -15.25 -3.22
N THR A 125 -8.00 -15.19 -2.16
CA THR A 125 -6.54 -15.03 -2.29
C THR A 125 -5.84 -16.17 -3.01
N SER A 126 -6.49 -17.32 -3.21
CA SER A 126 -5.94 -18.40 -4.05
C SER A 126 -5.57 -17.95 -5.46
N VAL A 127 -6.17 -16.87 -5.99
CA VAL A 127 -5.80 -16.30 -7.29
C VAL A 127 -4.37 -15.75 -7.31
N LEU A 128 -3.84 -15.33 -6.16
CA LEU A 128 -2.50 -14.75 -6.01
C LEU A 128 -1.39 -15.81 -6.00
N GLY A 129 -1.75 -17.10 -6.01
CA GLY A 129 -0.78 -18.20 -5.98
C GLY A 129 -0.06 -18.33 -4.64
N ASN A 130 1.25 -18.53 -4.68
CA ASN A 130 2.06 -18.71 -3.48
C ASN A 130 2.49 -17.35 -2.91
N VAL A 131 1.77 -16.87 -1.90
CA VAL A 131 2.02 -15.61 -1.21
C VAL A 131 2.26 -15.82 0.28
N ILE A 132 3.09 -14.96 0.85
CA ILE A 132 3.34 -14.92 2.29
C ILE A 132 2.32 -13.98 2.94
N PHE A 133 1.62 -14.48 3.94
CA PHE A 133 0.66 -13.68 4.72
C PHE A 133 1.36 -12.91 5.83
N ASN A 134 1.02 -11.64 5.94
CA ASN A 134 1.26 -10.82 7.10
C ASN A 134 0.13 -11.05 8.12
N THR A 135 0.49 -11.36 9.37
CA THR A 135 -0.47 -11.48 10.47
C THR A 135 -0.30 -10.29 11.40
N GLN A 136 -1.33 -9.48 11.51
CA GLN A 136 -1.36 -8.31 12.39
C GLN A 136 -1.57 -8.75 13.85
N THR A 137 -1.18 -7.89 14.79
CA THR A 137 -1.31 -8.15 16.24
C THR A 137 -2.76 -8.37 16.70
N ASN A 138 -3.73 -7.82 15.97
CA ASN A 138 -5.17 -8.02 16.22
C ASN A 138 -5.74 -9.31 15.56
N GLY A 139 -4.90 -10.15 14.97
CA GLY A 139 -5.31 -11.35 14.23
C GLY A 139 -5.82 -11.09 12.81
N GLY A 140 -5.88 -9.82 12.39
CA GLY A 140 -6.14 -9.44 11.00
C GLY A 140 -5.04 -9.99 10.08
N ARG A 141 -5.42 -10.37 8.86
CA ARG A 141 -4.48 -10.88 7.88
C ARG A 141 -4.42 -9.95 6.68
N SER A 142 -3.23 -9.83 6.12
CA SER A 142 -3.03 -9.17 4.84
C SER A 142 -1.93 -9.86 4.05
N ILE A 143 -1.81 -9.50 2.77
CA ILE A 143 -0.66 -9.83 1.94
C ILE A 143 0.01 -8.50 1.63
N VAL A 144 1.27 -8.37 2.05
CA VAL A 144 2.04 -7.14 1.88
C VAL A 144 3.07 -7.34 0.79
N TYR A 145 3.18 -6.38 -0.14
CA TYR A 145 4.22 -6.31 -1.16
C TYR A 145 5.09 -5.08 -0.93
N GLN A 146 6.41 -5.28 -1.04
CA GLN A 146 7.44 -4.24 -0.93
C GLN A 146 8.54 -4.49 -1.96
N TYR A 147 9.32 -3.48 -2.31
CA TYR A 147 10.51 -3.65 -3.18
C TYR A 147 11.83 -3.76 -2.42
N CYS A 148 11.78 -3.60 -1.09
CA CYS A 148 12.89 -3.64 -0.17
C CYS A 148 12.44 -4.20 1.18
N ASP A 149 13.36 -4.83 1.90
CA ASP A 149 13.06 -5.31 3.26
C ASP A 149 12.89 -4.13 4.22
N GLY A 150 11.72 -4.06 4.86
CA GLY A 150 11.40 -3.05 5.88
C GLY A 150 11.20 -1.63 5.39
N CYS A 151 11.05 -1.38 4.08
CA CYS A 151 10.82 -0.02 3.59
C CYS A 151 9.38 0.45 3.79
N ASN A 152 9.23 1.77 3.86
CA ASN A 152 7.96 2.42 4.19
C ASN A 152 6.95 2.46 3.04
N ASN A 153 7.33 1.93 1.87
CA ASN A 153 6.54 1.92 0.66
C ASN A 153 5.99 0.52 0.45
N PHE A 154 4.68 0.36 0.60
CA PHE A 154 4.07 -0.96 0.50
C PHE A 154 2.65 -0.93 -0.04
N ILE A 155 2.27 -2.05 -0.63
CA ILE A 155 0.88 -2.38 -0.98
C ILE A 155 0.41 -3.47 -0.03
N SER A 156 -0.76 -3.28 0.59
CA SER A 156 -1.37 -4.26 1.48
C SER A 156 -2.75 -4.66 0.97
N ILE A 157 -2.93 -5.96 0.73
CA ILE A 157 -4.20 -6.59 0.37
C ILE A 157 -4.79 -7.16 1.66
N TYR A 158 -5.85 -6.55 2.18
CA TYR A 158 -6.57 -7.00 3.36
C TYR A 158 -7.57 -8.09 3.02
N ILE A 159 -7.70 -9.06 3.92
CA ILE A 159 -8.52 -10.24 3.69
C ILE A 159 -9.40 -10.55 4.90
N ASN A 160 -10.57 -11.12 4.65
CA ASN A 160 -11.45 -11.60 5.71
C ASN A 160 -11.10 -13.03 6.17
N ALA A 161 -11.90 -13.57 7.10
CA ALA A 161 -11.72 -14.92 7.63
C ALA A 161 -11.90 -16.05 6.58
N PHE A 162 -12.56 -15.75 5.45
CA PHE A 162 -12.77 -16.67 4.32
C PHE A 162 -11.69 -16.54 3.24
N ASN A 163 -10.63 -15.76 3.51
CA ASN A 163 -9.57 -15.43 2.55
C ASN A 163 -10.07 -14.67 1.32
N GLU A 164 -11.12 -13.86 1.46
CA GLU A 164 -11.59 -12.97 0.40
C GLU A 164 -10.98 -11.58 0.58
N VAL A 165 -10.59 -10.94 -0.52
CA VAL A 165 -10.04 -9.58 -0.54
C VAL A 165 -11.13 -8.59 -0.17
N THR A 166 -10.90 -7.79 0.86
CA THR A 166 -11.86 -6.78 1.35
C THR A 166 -11.43 -5.36 1.05
N LYS A 167 -10.12 -5.14 0.93
CA LYS A 167 -9.53 -3.82 0.70
C LYS A 167 -8.11 -3.95 0.18
N ILE A 168 -7.69 -3.05 -0.70
CA ILE A 168 -6.30 -2.92 -1.13
C ILE A 168 -5.86 -1.49 -0.83
N ILE A 169 -4.71 -1.32 -0.20
CA ILE A 169 -4.12 0.01 0.04
C ILE A 169 -2.70 0.07 -0.46
N TYR A 170 -2.27 1.27 -0.82
CA TYR A 170 -0.89 1.68 -0.96
C TYR A 170 -0.59 2.75 0.07
N MET A 171 0.60 2.70 0.65
CA MET A 171 1.15 3.79 1.45
C MET A 171 2.61 4.00 1.09
N GLU A 172 2.99 5.26 1.02
CA GLU A 172 4.36 5.75 0.92
C GLU A 172 4.57 6.69 2.11
N GLN A 173 5.46 6.28 3.03
CA GLN A 173 5.80 7.09 4.20
C GLN A 173 7.28 7.50 4.08
N THR A 174 7.51 8.80 4.01
CA THR A 174 8.86 9.37 4.07
C THR A 174 9.36 9.52 5.50
#